data_AF-A0A916ZF19-F1
#
_entry.id   AF-A0A916ZF19-F1
#
_cell.length_a   1.000
_cell.length_b   1.000
_cell.length_c   1.000
_cell.angle_alpha   90.00
_cell.angle_beta   90.00
_cell.angle_gamma   90.00
#
_symmetry.space_group_name_H-M   'P 1'
#
loop_
_entity.id
_entity.type
_entity.pdbx_description
1 polymer ?
#
loop_
_entity_poly.entity_id
_entity_poly.type
_entity_poly.pdbx_seq_one_letter_code
_entity_poly.pdbx_strand_id
1 'polypeptide(L)'
;MRASEEHKEETLVIYNSEENELSINRDKSGGGVTGISRCVLKPAADGTVKLHLFVDRSSIEVFGNDGRVAASNRIYPHLDNTGLDLYARSGTAKLLRLDVWKLESGGL
;
A
#
# COMPACT_ATOMS: atom_id res chain seq x y z
N MET A 1 4.69 -4.68 0.70
CA MET A 1 5.74 -3.65 0.55
C MET A 1 6.49 -3.48 1.84
N ARG A 2 7.70 -2.90 1.79
CA ARG A 2 8.67 -2.99 2.89
C ARG A 2 8.80 -4.45 3.34
N ALA A 3 8.84 -5.34 2.35
CA ALA A 3 8.83 -6.78 2.55
C ALA A 3 10.25 -7.28 2.78
N SER A 4 10.42 -8.24 3.68
CA SER A 4 11.63 -9.07 3.76
C SER A 4 11.55 -10.24 2.76
N GLU A 5 12.70 -10.84 2.43
CA GLU A 5 12.85 -11.96 1.47
C GLU A 5 11.88 -13.14 1.70
N GLU A 6 11.37 -13.32 2.93
CA GLU A 6 10.42 -14.39 3.30
C GLU A 6 9.06 -13.86 3.80
N HIS A 7 8.75 -12.57 3.60
CA HIS A 7 7.51 -11.93 4.10
C HIS A 7 7.27 -12.11 5.61
N LYS A 8 8.35 -12.23 6.40
CA LYS A 8 8.29 -12.20 7.87
C LYS A 8 7.83 -10.83 8.37
N GLU A 9 8.18 -9.80 7.62
CA GLU A 9 7.77 -8.43 7.84
C GLU A 9 7.29 -7.85 6.52
N GLU A 10 6.10 -7.26 6.52
CA GLU A 10 5.47 -6.64 5.38
C GLU A 10 4.35 -5.70 5.81
N THR A 11 4.13 -4.66 5.01
CA THR A 11 2.87 -3.92 5.02
C THR A 11 2.07 -4.29 3.78
N LEU A 12 0.81 -4.69 3.97
CA LEU A 12 -0.08 -5.08 2.89
C LEU A 12 -1.06 -3.96 2.60
N VAL A 13 -1.02 -3.45 1.37
CA VAL A 13 -2.07 -2.56 0.83
C VAL A 13 -2.91 -3.39 -0.14
N ILE A 14 -4.18 -3.56 0.17
CA ILE A 14 -5.07 -4.48 -0.54
C ILE A 14 -6.31 -3.72 -0.99
N TYR A 15 -6.66 -3.87 -2.26
CA TYR A 15 -7.96 -3.48 -2.77
C TYR A 15 -8.84 -4.74 -2.95
N ASN A 16 -9.99 -4.77 -2.30
CA ASN A 16 -11.03 -5.79 -2.48
C ASN A 16 -12.10 -5.25 -3.43
N SER A 17 -12.23 -5.86 -4.60
CA SER A 17 -13.18 -5.44 -5.64
C SER A 17 -14.62 -5.83 -5.37
N GLU A 18 -14.88 -6.86 -4.55
CA GLU A 18 -16.24 -7.28 -4.20
C GLU A 18 -16.86 -6.26 -3.23
N GLU A 19 -16.07 -5.83 -2.25
CA GLU A 19 -16.50 -4.89 -1.20
C GLU A 19 -16.21 -3.42 -1.53
N ASN A 20 -15.48 -3.14 -2.62
CA ASN A 20 -14.93 -1.82 -2.94
C ASN A 20 -14.17 -1.21 -1.75
N GLU A 21 -13.32 -2.02 -1.11
CA GLU A 21 -12.58 -1.65 0.09
C GLU A 21 -11.08 -1.56 -0.21
N LEU A 22 -10.47 -0.43 0.14
CA LEU A 22 -9.02 -0.32 0.27
C LEU A 22 -8.63 -0.52 1.74
N SER A 23 -7.69 -1.42 1.99
CA SER A 23 -7.19 -1.72 3.32
C SER A 23 -5.67 -1.68 3.41
N ILE A 24 -5.17 -1.31 4.59
CA ILE A 24 -3.75 -1.29 4.93
C ILE A 24 -3.58 -2.14 6.19
N ASN A 25 -3.08 -3.38 6.01
CA ASN A 25 -2.79 -4.30 7.10
C ASN A 25 -1.34 -4.13 7.55
N ARG A 26 -1.16 -3.88 8.85
CA ARG A 26 0.11 -3.56 9.50
C ARG A 26 0.50 -4.57 10.57
N ASP A 27 -0.21 -5.70 10.67
CA ASP A 27 0.06 -6.74 11.66
C ASP A 27 1.48 -7.32 11.56
N LYS A 28 2.12 -7.18 10.39
CA LYS A 28 3.51 -7.57 10.13
C LYS A 28 4.39 -6.37 9.75
N SER A 29 4.01 -5.14 10.07
CA SER A 29 4.74 -3.94 9.63
C SER A 29 5.99 -3.57 10.46
N GLY A 30 6.55 -4.55 11.16
CA GLY A 30 7.65 -4.38 12.10
C GLY A 30 7.16 -4.01 13.51
N GLY A 31 7.87 -3.09 14.16
CA GLY A 31 7.64 -2.79 15.59
C GLY A 31 6.41 -1.92 15.87
N GLY A 32 5.78 -2.09 17.03
CA GLY A 32 5.01 -1.03 17.70
C GLY A 32 3.64 -0.62 17.12
N VAL A 33 3.22 -1.10 15.94
CA VAL A 33 1.87 -0.80 15.42
C VAL A 33 1.29 -1.99 14.67
N THR A 34 0.03 -2.31 14.98
CA THR A 34 -0.73 -3.40 14.38
C THR A 34 -2.13 -2.93 13.96
N GLY A 35 -2.90 -3.83 13.35
CA GLY A 35 -4.28 -3.61 12.95
C GLY A 35 -4.44 -3.13 11.51
N ILE A 36 -5.69 -3.15 11.07
CA ILE A 36 -6.07 -2.92 9.67
C ILE A 36 -6.83 -1.60 9.56
N SER A 37 -6.29 -0.66 8.80
CA SER A 37 -7.01 0.55 8.37
C SER A 37 -7.83 0.21 7.13
N ARG A 38 -9.07 0.71 7.04
CA ARG A 38 -10.01 0.43 5.94
C ARG A 38 -10.71 1.70 5.49
N CYS A 39 -11.00 1.77 4.20
CA CYS A 39 -11.79 2.83 3.61
C CYS A 39 -12.52 2.32 2.36
N VAL A 40 -13.72 2.83 2.12
CA VAL A 40 -14.47 2.53 0.91
C VAL A 40 -13.87 3.30 -0.25
N LEU A 41 -13.46 2.61 -1.31
CA LEU A 41 -12.94 3.18 -2.55
C LEU A 41 -13.70 2.58 -3.73
N LYS A 42 -14.68 3.32 -4.25
CA LYS A 42 -15.40 2.89 -5.47
C LYS A 42 -14.52 3.07 -6.71
N PRO A 43 -14.55 2.12 -7.67
CA PRO A 43 -13.89 2.28 -8.97
C PRO A 43 -14.32 3.55 -9.71
N ALA A 44 -13.49 3.99 -10.66
CA ALA A 44 -13.88 5.00 -11.64
C ALA A 44 -14.94 4.45 -12.60
N ALA A 45 -15.51 5.34 -13.44
CA ALA A 45 -16.57 4.98 -14.38
C ALA A 45 -16.15 3.92 -15.42
N ASP A 46 -14.85 3.83 -15.71
CA ASP A 46 -14.26 2.82 -16.58
C ASP A 46 -13.91 1.51 -15.85
N GLY A 47 -14.27 1.39 -14.57
CA GLY A 47 -13.99 0.23 -13.73
C GLY A 47 -12.56 0.21 -13.15
N THR A 48 -11.74 1.22 -13.41
CA THR A 48 -10.36 1.25 -12.91
C THR A 48 -10.26 1.74 -11.47
N VAL A 49 -9.21 1.30 -10.78
CA VAL A 49 -8.79 1.81 -9.47
C VAL A 49 -7.37 2.32 -9.61
N LYS A 50 -7.17 3.59 -9.28
CA LYS A 50 -5.86 4.23 -9.28
C LYS A 50 -5.41 4.42 -7.85
N LEU A 51 -4.21 3.93 -7.52
CA LEU A 51 -3.58 4.14 -6.23
C LEU A 51 -2.28 4.91 -6.43
N HIS A 52 -2.05 5.94 -5.61
CA HIS A 52 -0.78 6.64 -5.50
C HIS A 52 -0.28 6.47 -4.07
N LEU A 53 0.91 5.89 -3.91
CA LEU A 53 1.47 5.57 -2.60
C LEU A 53 2.76 6.35 -2.37
N PHE A 54 2.87 6.97 -1.19
CA PHE A 54 4.12 7.47 -0.65
C PHE A 54 4.57 6.57 0.48
N VAL A 55 5.84 6.18 0.48
CA VAL A 55 6.43 5.29 1.48
C VAL A 55 7.71 5.95 1.99
N ASP A 56 7.76 6.20 3.30
CA ASP A 56 8.95 6.67 4.00
C ASP A 56 9.44 5.57 4.98
N ARG A 57 10.50 5.86 5.74
CA ARG A 57 11.08 4.97 6.75
C ARG A 57 10.05 4.50 7.77
N SER A 58 9.08 5.34 8.14
CA SER A 58 8.11 5.03 9.18
C SER A 58 6.64 5.36 8.84
N SER A 59 6.34 5.60 7.57
CA SER A 59 4.98 5.90 7.14
C SER A 59 4.67 5.32 5.77
N ILE A 60 3.38 5.08 5.57
CA ILE A 60 2.77 4.84 4.29
C ILE A 60 1.54 5.74 4.16
N GLU A 61 1.46 6.47 3.05
CA GLU A 61 0.31 7.25 2.66
C GLU A 61 -0.24 6.72 1.34
N VAL A 62 -1.53 6.42 1.29
CA VAL A 62 -2.20 5.84 0.13
C VAL A 62 -3.34 6.76 -0.30
N PHE A 63 -3.31 7.18 -1.56
CA PHE A 63 -4.32 8.01 -2.19
C PHE A 63 -5.05 7.21 -3.26
N GLY A 64 -6.36 7.03 -3.09
CA GLY A 64 -7.23 6.32 -4.01
C GLY A 64 -7.97 7.27 -4.94
N ASN A 65 -7.97 6.95 -6.24
CA ASN A 65 -8.70 7.65 -7.29
C ASN A 65 -8.54 9.17 -7.23
N ASP A 66 -7.29 9.63 -7.39
CA ASP A 66 -6.91 11.05 -7.41
C ASP A 66 -7.32 11.81 -6.14
N GLY A 67 -7.21 11.14 -4.98
CA GLY A 67 -7.43 11.75 -3.67
C GLY A 67 -8.89 11.71 -3.17
N ARG A 68 -9.79 10.99 -3.86
CA ARG A 68 -11.14 10.70 -3.32
C ARG A 68 -11.08 10.02 -1.97
N VAL A 69 -10.04 9.23 -1.74
CA VAL A 69 -9.70 8.63 -0.46
C VAL A 69 -8.23 8.88 -0.19
N ALA A 70 -7.91 9.20 1.07
CA ALA A 70 -6.55 9.28 1.57
C ALA A 70 -6.45 8.50 2.89
N ALA A 71 -5.42 7.69 3.04
CA ALA A 71 -5.13 6.95 4.27
C ALA A 71 -3.66 7.11 4.63
N SER A 72 -3.38 7.58 5.85
CA SER A 72 -2.03 7.79 6.36
C SER A 72 -1.81 6.86 7.56
N ASN A 73 -0.79 6.03 7.50
CA ASN A 73 -0.50 5.04 8.53
C ASN A 73 0.98 5.04 8.88
N ARG A 74 1.26 4.89 10.18
CA ARG A 74 2.61 4.59 10.66
C ARG A 74 2.91 3.10 10.49
N ILE A 75 4.15 2.82 10.14
CA ILE A 75 4.77 1.49 10.06
C ILE A 75 6.18 1.61 10.66
N TYR A 76 6.77 0.55 11.17
CA TYR A 76 8.15 0.60 11.68
C TYR A 76 8.94 -0.62 11.23
N PRO A 77 9.17 -0.74 9.91
CA PRO A 77 9.85 -1.89 9.36
C PRO A 77 11.36 -1.86 9.67
N HIS A 78 12.02 -3.02 9.58
CA HIS A 78 13.47 -3.08 9.52
C HIS A 78 13.99 -2.25 8.32
N LEU A 79 15.14 -1.59 8.50
CA LEU A 79 15.67 -0.66 7.48
C LEU A 79 16.00 -1.35 6.15
N ASP A 80 16.43 -2.61 6.21
CA ASP A 80 16.79 -3.40 5.03
C ASP A 80 15.57 -3.90 4.23
N ASN A 81 14.37 -3.87 4.83
CA ASN A 81 13.15 -4.34 4.20
C ASN A 81 12.62 -3.29 3.22
N THR A 82 13.08 -3.36 1.97
CA THR A 82 12.77 -2.39 0.91
C THR A 82 11.95 -2.98 -0.25
N GLY A 83 11.61 -4.28 -0.18
CA GLY A 83 10.91 -4.99 -1.24
C GLY A 83 9.49 -4.48 -1.54
N LEU A 84 9.12 -4.58 -2.82
CA LEU A 84 7.78 -4.31 -3.34
C LEU A 84 7.32 -5.48 -4.21
N ASP A 85 6.21 -6.09 -3.83
CA ASP A 85 5.55 -7.15 -4.58
C ASP A 85 4.14 -6.75 -4.98
N LEU A 86 3.73 -7.18 -6.16
CA LEU A 86 2.36 -7.06 -6.66
C LEU A 86 1.84 -8.46 -6.96
N TYR A 87 0.66 -8.78 -6.43
CA TYR A 87 0.02 -10.07 -6.66
C TYR A 87 -1.51 -9.90 -6.66
N ALA A 88 -2.20 -10.84 -7.30
CA ALA A 88 -3.65 -11.01 -7.20
C ALA A 88 -3.95 -12.25 -6.38
N ARG A 89 -5.01 -12.22 -5.57
CA ARG A 89 -5.53 -13.38 -4.82
C ARG A 89 -6.93 -13.70 -5.31
N SER A 90 -7.23 -15.00 -5.41
CA SER A 90 -8.56 -15.49 -5.82
C SER A 90 -9.05 -14.96 -7.17
N GLY A 91 -8.15 -14.76 -8.13
CA GLY A 91 -8.51 -14.25 -9.45
C GLY A 91 -7.32 -13.66 -10.19
N THR A 92 -7.62 -12.83 -11.20
CA THR A 92 -6.62 -12.09 -11.96
C THR A 92 -6.85 -10.60 -11.84
N ALA A 93 -5.76 -9.83 -11.79
CA ALA A 93 -5.80 -8.38 -11.86
C ALA A 93 -4.99 -7.92 -13.06
N LYS A 94 -5.50 -6.97 -13.83
CA LYS A 94 -4.78 -6.36 -14.94
C LYS A 94 -4.11 -5.07 -14.47
N LEU A 95 -2.79 -5.08 -14.40
CA LEU A 95 -2.01 -3.88 -14.13
C LEU A 95 -1.89 -3.04 -15.41
N LEU A 96 -2.62 -1.92 -15.46
CA LEU A 96 -2.60 -1.03 -16.65
C LEU A 96 -1.34 -0.17 -16.69
N ARG A 97 -0.84 0.25 -15.52
CA ARG A 97 0.33 1.12 -15.37
C ARG A 97 0.94 0.94 -13.98
N LEU A 98 2.27 0.93 -13.91
CA LEU A 98 3.04 1.00 -12.68
C LEU A 98 4.23 1.92 -12.93
N ASP A 99 4.32 2.96 -12.12
CA ASP A 99 5.50 3.81 -12.05
C ASP A 99 6.02 3.75 -10.62
N VAL A 100 7.34 3.68 -10.47
CA VAL A 100 8.01 3.66 -9.17
C VAL A 100 9.15 4.66 -9.20
N TRP A 101 9.16 5.55 -8.23
CA TRP A 101 10.19 6.59 -8.09
C TRP A 101 10.88 6.44 -6.74
N LYS A 102 12.20 6.50 -6.75
CA LYS A 102 12.96 6.71 -5.51
C LYS A 102 12.83 8.18 -5.14
N LEU A 103 12.35 8.45 -3.93
CA LEU A 103 12.33 9.80 -3.38
C LEU A 103 13.69 10.13 -2.78
N GLU A 104 14.22 11.30 -3.10
CA GLU A 104 15.42 11.83 -2.47
C GLU A 104 15.09 12.29 -1.05
N SER A 105 16.07 12.21 -0.14
CA SER A 105 15.91 12.82 1.17
C SER A 105 15.75 14.33 0.99
N GLY A 106 14.73 14.91 1.62
CA GLY A 106 14.59 16.37 1.71
C GLY A 106 15.75 16.94 2.53
N GLY A 107 16.81 17.37 1.85
CA GLY A 107 17.87 18.17 2.45
C GLY A 107 17.43 19.63 2.58
N LEU A 108 17.72 20.22 3.73
CA LEU A 108 18.11 21.63 3.79
C LEU A 108 19.58 21.74 3.40
#